data_AF-A0A849ID59-F1
#
_entry.id   AF-A0A849ID59-F1
#
_cell.length_a   1.000
_cell.length_b   1.000
_cell.length_c   1.000
_cell.angle_alpha   90.00
_cell.angle_beta   90.00
_cell.angle_gamma   90.00
#
_symmetry.space_group_name_H-M   'P 1'
#
loop_
_entity.id
_entity.type
_entity.pdbx_description
1 polymer ?
#
loop_
_entity_poly.entity_id
_entity_poly.type
_entity_poly.pdbx_seq_one_letter_code
_entity_poly.pdbx_strand_id
1 'polypeptide(L)'
;MRRAALAVLLVPLAGCDAPSPPEHLAIPGSDPERGRALVLSYGCGACHLVPGVPGARGTVGPSLEGWSGRALLAGIAANTPRNLVPWLLDPPAMLPRTGMPAVGLTEPEARDVAAFLYTIGADRARTEPPASGLNPDAVPRPLALPGRGPFAGE
;
A
#
# COMPACT_ATOMS: atom_id res chain seq x y z
N MET A 1 -41.17 -40.08 -33.33
CA MET A 1 -40.24 -38.95 -33.58
C MET A 1 -40.06 -38.19 -32.27
N ARG A 2 -38.93 -38.37 -31.55
CA ARG A 2 -38.63 -37.68 -30.29
C ARG A 2 -37.47 -36.71 -30.54
N ARG A 3 -37.75 -35.40 -30.57
CA ARG A 3 -36.72 -34.36 -30.63
C ARG A 3 -36.26 -34.09 -29.19
N ALA A 4 -35.06 -34.55 -28.84
CA ALA A 4 -34.40 -34.14 -27.61
C ALA A 4 -33.83 -32.74 -27.83
N ALA A 5 -34.36 -31.75 -27.12
CA ALA A 5 -33.79 -30.41 -27.09
C ALA A 5 -32.60 -30.43 -26.12
N LEU A 6 -31.40 -30.23 -26.66
CA LEU A 6 -30.18 -30.07 -25.88
C LEU A 6 -30.17 -28.64 -25.31
N ALA A 7 -30.44 -28.49 -24.01
CA ALA A 7 -30.27 -27.22 -23.33
C ALA A 7 -28.77 -27.00 -23.07
N VAL A 8 -28.17 -26.07 -23.80
CA VAL A 8 -26.80 -25.59 -23.53
C VAL A 8 -26.84 -24.74 -22.27
N LEU A 9 -26.34 -25.28 -21.16
CA LEU A 9 -26.09 -24.50 -19.95
C LEU A 9 -24.91 -23.55 -20.21
N LEU A 10 -25.21 -22.26 -20.38
CA LEU A 10 -24.23 -21.18 -20.29
C LEU A 10 -23.85 -20.99 -18.82
N VAL A 11 -22.71 -21.53 -18.41
CA VAL A 11 -22.11 -21.28 -17.10
C VAL A 11 -21.45 -19.89 -17.16
N PRO A 12 -21.83 -18.92 -16.32
CA PRO A 12 -21.12 -17.65 -16.24
C PRO A 12 -19.74 -17.90 -15.64
N LEU A 13 -18.70 -17.54 -16.39
CA LEU A 13 -17.34 -17.44 -15.87
C LEU A 13 -17.34 -16.35 -14.81
N ALA A 14 -17.35 -16.74 -13.53
CA ALA A 14 -17.03 -15.84 -12.44
C ALA A 14 -15.61 -15.31 -12.69
N GLY A 15 -15.52 -14.06 -13.15
CA GLY A 15 -14.25 -13.39 -13.40
C GLY A 15 -13.46 -13.37 -12.10
N CYS A 16 -12.17 -13.69 -12.18
CA CYS A 16 -11.25 -13.43 -11.09
C CYS A 16 -11.24 -11.92 -10.87
N ASP A 17 -11.88 -11.44 -9.81
CA ASP A 17 -11.72 -10.05 -9.37
C ASP A 17 -10.25 -9.86 -9.07
N ALA A 18 -9.55 -9.10 -9.93
CA ALA A 18 -8.19 -8.72 -9.66
C ALA A 18 -8.18 -7.93 -8.34
N PRO A 19 -7.21 -8.16 -7.44
CA PRO A 19 -7.12 -7.40 -6.20
C PRO A 19 -7.20 -5.90 -6.49
N SER A 20 -8.20 -5.24 -5.92
CA SER A 20 -8.42 -3.81 -6.08
C SER A 20 -8.07 -3.05 -4.80
N PRO A 21 -7.60 -1.79 -4.91
CA PRO A 21 -7.37 -0.95 -3.75
C PRO A 21 -8.66 -0.74 -2.94
N PRO A 22 -8.58 -0.62 -1.61
CA PRO A 22 -9.69 -0.10 -0.82
C PRO A 22 -10.16 1.26 -1.35
N GLU A 23 -11.47 1.52 -1.28
CA GLU A 23 -12.08 2.74 -1.88
C GLU A 23 -11.41 4.04 -1.43
N HIS A 24 -11.09 4.16 -0.13
CA HIS A 24 -10.43 5.35 0.43
C HIS A 24 -8.96 5.53 0.00
N LEU A 25 -8.36 4.51 -0.62
CA LEU A 25 -7.01 4.53 -1.19
C LEU A 25 -7.01 4.44 -2.72
N ALA A 26 -8.19 4.39 -3.34
CA ALA A 26 -8.31 4.34 -4.79
C ALA A 26 -7.80 5.64 -5.42
N ILE A 27 -7.09 5.50 -6.55
CA ILE A 27 -6.53 6.63 -7.30
C ILE A 27 -7.26 6.69 -8.64
N PRO A 28 -8.05 7.74 -8.91
CA PRO A 28 -8.75 7.84 -10.19
C PRO A 28 -7.77 7.86 -11.37
N GLY A 29 -8.10 7.07 -12.40
CA GLY A 29 -7.33 6.99 -13.64
C GLY A 29 -6.03 6.17 -13.55
N SER A 30 -5.79 5.44 -12.46
CA SER A 30 -4.65 4.51 -12.35
C SER A 30 -5.03 3.07 -12.69
N ASP A 31 -4.01 2.26 -12.98
CA ASP A 31 -4.13 0.84 -13.31
C ASP A 31 -3.15 0.01 -12.44
N PRO A 32 -3.66 -0.77 -11.45
CA PRO A 32 -2.84 -1.63 -10.60
C PRO A 32 -2.03 -2.70 -11.34
N GLU A 33 -2.52 -3.21 -12.47
CA GLU A 33 -1.78 -4.23 -13.22
C GLU A 33 -0.60 -3.59 -13.96
N ARG A 34 -0.80 -2.39 -14.52
CA ARG A 34 0.30 -1.56 -15.05
C ARG A 34 1.29 -1.22 -13.94
N GLY A 35 0.80 -0.87 -12.76
CA GLY A 35 1.62 -0.62 -11.58
C GLY A 35 2.51 -1.80 -11.20
N ARG A 36 1.97 -3.03 -11.22
CA ARG A 36 2.73 -4.25 -10.95
C ARG A 36 3.88 -4.43 -11.95
N ALA A 37 3.62 -4.18 -13.23
CA ALA A 37 4.64 -4.25 -14.28
C ALA A 37 5.74 -3.19 -14.08
N LEU A 38 5.36 -1.97 -13.70
CA LEU A 38 6.30 -0.88 -13.40
C LEU A 38 7.17 -1.19 -12.18
N VAL A 39 6.61 -1.75 -11.11
CA VAL A 39 7.38 -2.18 -9.93
C VAL A 39 8.46 -3.19 -10.30
N LEU A 40 8.17 -4.08 -11.25
CA LEU A 40 9.17 -5.02 -11.78
C LEU A 40 10.22 -4.29 -12.62
N SER A 41 9.80 -3.44 -13.57
CA SER A 41 10.72 -2.80 -14.53
C SER A 41 11.64 -1.76 -13.90
N TYR A 42 11.15 -1.00 -12.92
CA TYR A 42 11.93 -0.01 -12.18
C TYR A 42 12.78 -0.63 -11.07
N GLY A 43 12.78 -1.96 -10.93
CA GLY A 43 13.69 -2.67 -10.04
C GLY A 43 13.39 -2.50 -8.55
N CYS A 44 12.16 -2.15 -8.16
CA CYS A 44 11.77 -1.99 -6.76
C CYS A 44 12.05 -3.25 -5.92
N GLY A 45 11.96 -4.42 -6.57
CA GLY A 45 12.26 -5.72 -5.97
C GLY A 45 13.72 -5.97 -5.58
N ALA A 46 14.66 -5.14 -6.05
CA ALA A 46 16.06 -5.20 -5.62
C ALA A 46 16.23 -4.78 -4.15
N CYS A 47 15.40 -3.85 -3.69
CA CYS A 47 15.44 -3.34 -2.32
C CYS A 47 14.32 -3.91 -1.45
N HIS A 48 13.13 -4.14 -2.02
CA HIS A 48 11.95 -4.54 -1.27
C HIS A 48 11.51 -5.97 -1.57
N LEU A 49 10.94 -6.64 -0.57
CA LEU A 49 10.06 -7.79 -0.78
C LEU A 49 8.70 -7.25 -1.22
N VAL A 50 8.24 -7.64 -2.41
CA VAL A 50 6.97 -7.17 -2.96
C VAL A 50 6.07 -8.36 -3.33
N PRO A 51 5.00 -8.64 -2.56
CA PRO A 51 4.05 -9.69 -2.89
C PRO A 51 3.44 -9.49 -4.28
N GLY A 52 3.29 -10.58 -5.03
CA GLY A 52 2.74 -10.55 -6.39
C GLY A 52 3.72 -10.12 -7.48
N VAL A 53 4.96 -9.73 -7.14
CA VAL A 53 5.99 -9.39 -8.14
C VAL A 53 7.06 -10.49 -8.18
N PRO A 54 7.24 -11.18 -9.33
CA PRO A 54 8.24 -12.23 -9.46
C PRO A 54 9.66 -11.76 -9.12
N GLY A 55 10.35 -12.52 -8.26
CA GLY A 55 11.75 -12.24 -7.91
C GLY A 55 11.98 -11.05 -6.97
N ALA A 56 10.95 -10.28 -6.62
CA ALA A 56 11.05 -9.15 -5.69
C ALA A 56 11.18 -9.62 -4.24
N ARG A 57 12.42 -9.90 -3.82
CA ARG A 57 12.78 -10.43 -2.49
C ARG A 57 13.87 -9.60 -1.80
N GLY A 58 14.01 -8.33 -2.18
CA GLY A 58 15.00 -7.43 -1.58
C GLY A 58 14.77 -7.22 -0.09
N THR A 59 15.86 -6.98 0.64
CA THR A 59 15.86 -6.77 2.10
C THR A 59 16.56 -5.49 2.54
N VAL A 60 16.99 -4.66 1.58
CA VAL A 60 17.61 -3.35 1.86
C VAL A 60 16.56 -2.37 2.38
N GLY A 61 15.39 -2.36 1.74
CA GLY A 61 14.20 -1.67 2.20
C GLY A 61 13.29 -2.58 3.02
N PRO A 62 12.30 -2.03 3.74
CA PRO A 62 11.32 -2.83 4.45
C PRO A 62 10.49 -3.67 3.47
N SER A 63 10.03 -4.86 3.91
CA SER A 63 9.01 -5.62 3.18
C SER A 63 7.78 -4.75 2.90
N LEU A 64 7.10 -4.96 1.77
CA LEU A 64 5.84 -4.29 1.42
C LEU A 64 4.62 -5.18 1.68
N GLU A 65 4.78 -6.31 2.35
CA GLU A 65 3.63 -7.10 2.83
C GLU A 65 2.67 -6.26 3.69
N GLY A 66 1.37 -6.41 3.43
CA GLY A 66 0.33 -5.67 4.15
C GLY A 66 0.40 -4.15 3.97
N TRP A 67 1.01 -3.65 2.89
CA TRP A 67 1.23 -2.23 2.66
C TRP A 67 -0.02 -1.38 2.84
N SER A 68 -1.16 -1.80 2.28
CA SER A 68 -2.41 -1.03 2.35
C SER A 68 -2.92 -0.81 3.77
N GLY A 69 -2.57 -1.69 4.72
CA GLY A 69 -2.94 -1.55 6.13
C GLY A 69 -2.01 -0.68 6.96
N ARG A 70 -0.93 -0.13 6.37
CA ARG A 70 0.03 0.72 7.11
C ARG A 70 -0.50 2.13 7.22
N ALA A 71 -0.49 2.68 8.43
CA ALA A 71 -0.90 4.06 8.68
C ALA A 71 0.14 5.10 8.21
N LEU A 72 1.43 4.76 8.22
CA LEU A 72 2.53 5.70 7.95
C LEU A 72 3.34 5.32 6.72
N LEU A 73 3.67 6.34 5.93
CA LEU A 73 4.63 6.34 4.84
C LEU A 73 6.00 6.75 5.36
N ALA A 74 6.97 5.83 5.28
CA ALA A 74 8.36 6.02 5.73
C ALA A 74 8.50 6.56 7.18
N GLY A 75 7.46 6.42 8.01
CA GLY A 75 7.40 6.97 9.36
C GLY A 75 7.24 8.49 9.46
N ILE A 76 7.06 9.21 8.34
CA ILE A 76 7.07 10.69 8.31
C ILE A 76 5.72 11.31 7.92
N ALA A 77 4.83 10.57 7.28
CA ALA A 77 3.56 11.07 6.79
C ALA A 77 2.48 9.98 6.81
N ALA A 78 1.21 10.36 6.73
CA ALA A 78 0.12 9.40 6.57
C ALA A 78 0.23 8.66 5.23
N ASN A 79 -0.03 7.35 5.22
CA ASN A 79 -0.05 6.53 4.01
C ASN A 79 -1.34 6.80 3.21
N THR A 80 -1.31 7.82 2.38
CA THR A 80 -2.42 8.23 1.52
C THR A 80 -1.92 8.43 0.11
N PRO A 81 -2.77 8.33 -0.94
CA PRO A 81 -2.36 8.65 -2.30
C PRO A 81 -1.68 10.00 -2.45
N ARG A 82 -2.16 11.01 -1.70
CA ARG A 82 -1.60 12.37 -1.67
C ARG A 82 -0.12 12.39 -1.27
N ASN A 83 0.32 11.47 -0.41
CA ASN A 83 1.69 11.42 0.08
C ASN A 83 2.52 10.34 -0.62
N LEU A 84 1.91 9.21 -0.98
CA LEU A 84 2.63 8.10 -1.62
C LEU A 84 3.07 8.44 -3.04
N VAL A 85 2.22 9.11 -3.83
CA VAL A 85 2.59 9.49 -5.21
C VAL A 85 3.83 10.39 -5.24
N PRO A 86 3.91 11.52 -4.51
CA PRO A 86 5.12 12.34 -4.51
C PRO A 86 6.33 11.63 -3.90
N TRP A 87 6.13 10.73 -2.92
CA TRP A 87 7.20 9.90 -2.40
C TRP A 87 7.79 8.97 -3.46
N LEU A 88 6.96 8.38 -4.33
CA LEU A 88 7.44 7.53 -5.43
C LEU A 88 8.19 8.31 -6.52
N LEU A 89 7.90 9.60 -6.67
CA LEU A 89 8.60 10.49 -7.60
C LEU A 89 9.98 10.87 -7.08
N ASP A 90 10.06 11.38 -5.85
CA ASP A 90 11.31 11.87 -5.27
C ASP A 90 11.33 11.67 -3.73
N PRO A 91 11.71 10.48 -3.25
CA PRO A 91 11.81 10.24 -1.81
C PRO A 91 12.83 11.17 -1.11
N PRO A 92 14.04 11.45 -1.66
CA PRO A 92 14.98 12.39 -1.05
C PRO A 92 14.43 13.82 -0.87
N ALA A 93 13.56 14.30 -1.74
CA ALA A 93 12.91 15.60 -1.54
C ALA A 93 12.00 15.65 -0.29
N MET A 94 11.42 14.51 0.11
CA MET A 94 10.59 14.41 1.32
C MET A 94 11.38 14.00 2.56
N LEU A 95 12.38 13.12 2.40
CA LEU A 95 13.26 12.63 3.47
C LEU A 95 14.71 12.62 2.99
N PRO A 96 15.49 13.72 3.17
CA PRO A 96 16.82 13.88 2.55
C PRO A 96 17.86 12.79 2.86
N ARG A 97 17.69 12.03 3.94
CA ARG A 97 18.59 10.93 4.34
C ARG A 97 17.99 9.54 4.10
N THR A 98 16.92 9.45 3.31
CA THR A 98 16.36 8.15 2.91
C THR A 98 17.34 7.39 2.01
N GLY A 99 17.36 6.07 2.14
CA GLY A 99 18.10 5.20 1.23
C GLY A 99 17.37 4.90 -0.08
N MET A 100 16.08 5.29 -0.20
CA MET A 100 15.29 5.08 -1.41
C MET A 100 15.58 6.22 -2.42
N PRO A 101 16.13 5.93 -3.61
CA PRO A 101 16.45 6.97 -4.59
C PRO A 101 15.20 7.45 -5.34
N ALA A 102 15.31 8.59 -6.02
CA ALA A 102 14.39 8.93 -7.09
C ALA A 102 14.61 7.97 -8.27
N VAL A 103 13.63 7.11 -8.55
CA VAL A 103 13.75 6.03 -9.54
C VAL A 103 13.41 6.48 -10.97
N GLY A 104 12.96 7.73 -11.14
CA GLY A 104 12.66 8.31 -12.45
C GLY A 104 11.25 8.00 -12.99
N LEU A 105 10.31 7.62 -12.12
CA LEU A 105 8.90 7.49 -12.49
C LEU A 105 8.32 8.85 -12.92
N THR A 106 7.44 8.82 -13.92
CA THR A 106 6.53 9.93 -14.20
C THR A 106 5.35 9.92 -13.23
N GLU A 107 4.62 11.03 -13.11
CA GLU A 107 3.43 11.08 -12.24
C GLU A 107 2.36 10.03 -12.58
N PRO A 108 1.99 9.79 -13.85
CA PRO A 108 1.05 8.73 -14.20
C PRO A 108 1.53 7.34 -13.76
N GLU A 109 2.81 7.02 -13.98
CA GLU A 109 3.39 5.74 -13.56
C GLU A 109 3.42 5.60 -12.04
N ALA A 110 3.77 6.66 -11.31
CA ALA A 110 3.75 6.68 -9.85
C ALA A 110 2.33 6.43 -9.30
N ARG A 111 1.30 6.94 -9.97
CA ARG A 111 -0.11 6.67 -9.60
C ARG A 111 -0.49 5.20 -9.81
N ASP A 112 -0.01 4.56 -10.87
CA ASP A 112 -0.24 3.13 -11.10
C ASP A 112 0.49 2.28 -10.08
N VAL A 113 1.77 2.60 -9.82
CA VAL A 113 2.56 1.92 -8.78
C VAL A 113 1.88 2.06 -7.43
N ALA A 114 1.45 3.27 -7.04
CA ALA A 114 0.71 3.48 -5.80
C ALA A 114 -0.58 2.65 -5.74
N ALA A 115 -1.34 2.61 -6.83
CA ALA A 115 -2.55 1.81 -6.92
C ALA A 115 -2.25 0.32 -6.75
N PHE A 116 -1.23 -0.21 -7.41
CA PHE A 116 -0.77 -1.58 -7.21
C PHE A 116 -0.39 -1.86 -5.75
N LEU A 117 0.41 -0.99 -5.13
CA LEU A 117 0.83 -1.15 -3.74
C LEU A 117 -0.38 -1.20 -2.79
N TYR A 118 -1.44 -0.43 -3.06
CA TYR A 118 -2.67 -0.48 -2.26
C TYR A 118 -3.52 -1.73 -2.46
N THR A 119 -3.20 -2.59 -3.43
CA THR A 119 -3.79 -3.94 -3.52
C THR A 119 -3.11 -4.94 -2.56
N ILE A 120 -1.89 -4.64 -2.10
CA ILE A 120 -1.08 -5.53 -1.26
C ILE A 120 -1.60 -5.51 0.18
N GLY A 121 -2.36 -6.55 0.55
CA GLY A 121 -2.99 -6.68 1.86
C GLY A 121 -4.30 -5.89 2.00
N ALA A 122 -4.98 -5.63 0.88
CA ALA A 122 -6.21 -4.84 0.84
C ALA A 122 -7.31 -5.40 1.75
N ASP A 123 -7.29 -6.71 2.04
CA ASP A 123 -8.15 -7.35 3.04
C ASP A 123 -8.01 -6.76 4.44
N ARG A 124 -6.81 -6.34 4.84
CA ARG A 124 -6.57 -5.73 6.16
C ARG A 124 -6.98 -4.27 6.23
N ALA A 125 -6.96 -3.58 5.11
CA ALA A 125 -7.35 -2.18 5.00
C ALA A 125 -8.87 -1.98 4.85
N ARG A 126 -9.62 -3.06 4.61
CA ARG A 126 -11.09 -3.05 4.53
C ARG A 126 -11.79 -3.17 5.89
N THR A 127 -11.09 -3.63 6.91
CA THR A 127 -11.73 -4.14 8.15
C THR A 127 -11.77 -3.13 9.31
N GLU A 128 -11.36 -1.88 9.10
CA GLU A 128 -11.46 -0.85 10.14
C GLU A 128 -12.02 0.45 9.53
N PRO A 129 -13.24 0.89 9.91
CA PRO A 129 -13.60 2.29 9.75
C PRO A 129 -12.50 3.12 10.44
N PRO A 130 -12.04 4.27 9.90
CA PRO A 130 -11.23 5.16 10.71
C PRO A 130 -12.01 5.39 11.99
N ALA A 131 -11.39 5.11 13.16
CA ALA A 131 -12.05 5.23 14.44
C ALA A 131 -12.84 6.54 14.44
N SER A 132 -14.17 6.43 14.37
CA SER A 132 -15.09 7.57 14.24
C SER A 132 -15.15 8.39 15.54
N GLY A 133 -14.06 8.38 16.32
CA GLY A 133 -13.90 9.01 17.62
C GLY A 133 -12.51 9.55 17.89
N LEU A 134 -11.56 9.55 16.94
CA LEU A 134 -10.32 10.32 17.10
C LEU A 134 -10.53 11.71 16.48
N ASN A 135 -10.79 12.69 17.34
CA ASN A 135 -10.81 14.11 16.97
C ASN A 135 -9.39 14.49 16.45
N PRO A 136 -9.24 15.00 15.21
CA PRO A 136 -7.94 15.40 14.67
C PRO A 136 -7.27 16.55 15.44
N ASP A 137 -8.05 17.30 16.25
CA ASP A 137 -7.56 18.38 17.11
C ASP A 137 -7.24 17.93 18.55
N ALA A 138 -7.41 16.64 18.87
CA ALA A 138 -7.07 16.14 20.18
C ALA A 138 -5.54 16.06 20.34
N VAL A 139 -4.95 17.08 20.97
CA VAL A 139 -3.60 16.97 21.52
C VAL A 139 -3.64 15.85 22.57
N PRO A 140 -2.89 14.74 22.38
CA PRO A 140 -2.89 13.68 23.37
C PRO A 140 -2.37 14.26 24.69
N ARG A 141 -3.18 14.16 25.75
CA ARG A 141 -2.72 14.50 27.10
C ARG A 141 -1.48 13.64 27.37
N PRO A 142 -0.38 14.21 27.86
CA PRO A 142 0.79 13.41 28.18
C PRO A 142 0.37 12.29 29.13
N LEU A 143 0.65 11.05 28.74
CA LEU A 143 0.50 9.90 29.63
C LEU A 143 1.35 10.19 30.85
N ALA A 144 0.69 10.30 32.01
CA ALA A 144 1.40 10.33 33.28
C ALA A 144 2.15 8.99 33.40
N LEU A 145 3.47 9.04 33.20
CA LEU A 145 4.32 7.90 33.46
C LEU A 145 4.16 7.53 34.95
N PRO A 146 3.80 6.28 35.29
CA PRO A 146 3.79 5.87 36.68
C PRO A 146 5.20 6.06 37.27
N GLY A 147 5.22 6.59 38.50
CA GLY A 147 6.38 7.19 39.14
C GLY A 147 7.69 6.41 38.96
N ARG A 148 8.74 7.16 38.61
CA ARG A 148 10.13 6.70 38.65
C ARG A 148 10.44 6.25 40.07
N GLY A 149 10.59 4.95 40.28
CA GLY A 149 11.11 4.38 41.52
C GLY A 149 12.55 4.85 41.79
N PRO A 150 13.03 4.76 43.03
CA PRO A 150 14.28 5.35 43.47
C PRO A 150 15.45 4.43 43.10
N PHE A 151 15.92 4.52 41.86
CA PHE A 151 17.25 4.06 41.49
C PHE A 151 18.02 5.24 40.90
N ALA A 152 18.36 6.19 41.76
CA ALA A 152 19.51 7.06 41.55
C ALA A 152 20.59 6.54 42.51
N GLY A 153 21.59 5.87 41.95
CA GLY A 153 22.80 5.47 42.65
C GLY A 153 23.79 6.62 42.69
N GLU A 154 24.53 6.62 43.80
CA GLU A 154 25.80 7.31 44.14
C GLU A 154 25.85 8.84 44.15
#